data_AF-A0AB36TA98-F1
#
_entry.id   AF-A0AB36TA98-F1
#
_cell.length_a   1.000
_cell.length_b   1.000
_cell.length_c   1.000
_cell.angle_alpha   90.00
_cell.angle_beta   90.00
_cell.angle_gamma   90.00
#
_symmetry.space_group_name_H-M   'P 1'
#
loop_
_entity.id
_entity.type
_entity.pdbx_description
1 polymer ?
#
loop_
_entity_poly.entity_id
_entity_poly.type
_entity_poly.pdbx_seq_one_letter_code
_entity_poly.pdbx_strand_id
1 'polypeptide(L)' 'MIHQYELNFSVMYSGKVSSSQSTVIPASSLEEANEKLLSEVKRRLGDCSIEINSKNLYVSEDSRYTIE' A
#
# COMPACT_ATOMS: atom_id res chain seq x y z
N MET A 1 1.22 2.99 -18.57
CA MET A 1 1.62 4.29 -18.00
C MET A 1 1.96 4.03 -16.55
N ILE A 2 3.07 4.55 -16.02
CA ILE A 2 3.42 4.37 -14.61
C ILE A 2 2.74 5.48 -13.81
N HIS A 3 2.01 5.08 -12.78
CA HIS A 3 1.33 5.95 -11.82
C HIS A 3 1.96 5.81 -10.44
N GLN A 4 1.67 6.75 -9.54
CA GLN A 4 2.08 6.68 -8.14
C GLN A 4 0.85 6.40 -7.26
N TYR A 5 0.87 5.28 -6.53
CA TYR A 5 -0.22 4.89 -5.64
C TYR A 5 0.21 5.07 -4.18
N GLU A 6 -0.53 5.88 -3.43
CA GLU A 6 -0.45 5.92 -1.96
C GLU A 6 -1.27 4.77 -1.39
N LEU A 7 -0.64 3.88 -0.64
CA LEU A 7 -1.34 2.84 0.10
C LEU A 7 -1.19 3.14 1.59
N ASN A 8 -2.32 3.35 2.29
CA ASN A 8 -2.34 3.35 3.74
C ASN A 8 -2.69 1.94 4.21
N PHE A 9 -1.86 1.35 5.04
CA PHE A 9 -2.02 -0.03 5.47
C PHE A 9 -1.56 -0.23 6.91
N SER A 10 -2.08 -1.27 7.54
CA SER A 10 -1.62 -1.79 8.82
C SER A 10 -1.11 -3.21 8.61
N VAL A 11 -0.14 -3.63 9.42
CA VAL A 11 0.35 -5.02 9.42
C VAL A 11 -0.17 -5.70 10.67
N MET A 12 -0.71 -6.90 10.50
CA MET A 12 -1.07 -7.78 11.61
C MET A 12 -0.04 -8.90 11.73
N TYR A 13 0.57 -9.00 12.92
CA TYR A 13 1.52 -10.04 13.26
C TYR A 13 1.25 -10.52 14.69
N SER A 14 1.22 -11.85 14.89
CA SER A 14 0.91 -12.48 16.20
C SER A 14 -0.39 -11.97 16.86
N GLY A 15 -1.42 -11.70 16.05
CA GLY A 15 -2.72 -11.21 16.52
C GLY A 15 -2.74 -9.75 17.00
N LYS A 16 -1.65 -9.00 16.79
CA LYS A 16 -1.58 -7.56 17.07
C LYS A 16 -1.56 -6.77 15.76
N VAL A 17 -2.38 -5.74 15.69
CA VAL A 17 -2.42 -4.80 14.56
C VAL A 17 -1.47 -3.64 14.84
N SER A 18 -0.58 -3.35 13.88
CA SER A 18 0.30 -2.18 13.97
C SER A 18 -0.49 -0.89 13.79
N SER A 19 0.11 0.23 14.17
CA SER A 19 -0.37 1.53 13.70
C SER A 19 -0.38 1.57 12.17
N SER A 20 -1.30 2.35 11.61
CA SER A 20 -1.35 2.61 10.17
C SER A 20 -0.04 3.25 9.69
N GLN A 21 0.38 2.83 8.51
CA GLN A 21 1.54 3.33 7.79
C GLN A 21 1.11 3.69 6.37
N SER A 22 1.87 4.56 5.71
CA SER A 22 1.61 4.89 4.32
C SER A 22 2.89 4.84 3.50
N THR A 23 2.77 4.40 2.26
CA THR A 23 3.87 4.37 1.30
C THR A 23 3.36 4.70 -0.09
N VAL A 24 4.23 5.30 -0.92
CA VAL A 24 3.95 5.60 -2.31
C VAL A 24 4.66 4.57 -3.18
N ILE A 25 3.90 3.85 -4.00
CA ILE A 25 4.39 2.78 -4.87
C ILE A 25 4.16 3.16 -6.33
N PRO A 26 5.23 3.27 -7.15
CA PRO A 26 5.07 3.41 -8.59
C PRO A 26 4.65 2.08 -9.21
N ALA A 27 3.54 2.09 -9.95
CA ALA A 27 2.98 0.91 -10.60
C ALA A 27 2.13 1.28 -11.82
N SER A 28 1.91 0.32 -12.72
CA SER A 28 1.04 0.49 -13.88
C SER A 28 -0.44 0.31 -13.54
N SER A 29 -0.73 -0.33 -12.41
CA SER A 29 -2.08 -0.57 -11.90
C SER A 29 -2.08 -0.62 -10.37
N LEU A 30 -3.27 -0.48 -9.77
CA LEU A 30 -3.45 -0.64 -8.32
C LEU A 30 -3.14 -2.07 -7.86
N GLU A 31 -3.45 -3.08 -8.69
CA GLU A 31 -3.15 -4.48 -8.42
C GLU A 31 -1.63 -4.70 -8.30
N GLU A 32 -0.85 -4.19 -9.26
CA GLU A 32 0.61 -4.26 -9.23
C GLU A 32 1.17 -3.52 -8.00
N ALA A 33 0.59 -2.38 -7.61
CA ALA A 33 0.99 -1.68 -6.39
C ALA A 33 0.73 -2.52 -5.12
N ASN A 34 -0.41 -3.21 -5.04
CA ASN A 34 -0.74 -4.08 -3.91
C ASN A 34 0.20 -5.30 -3.85
N GLU A 35 0.52 -5.93 -4.98
CA GLU A 35 1.48 -7.04 -5.05
C GLU A 35 2.88 -6.62 -4.61
N LYS A 36 3.33 -5.44 -5.03
CA LYS A 36 4.60 -4.85 -4.58
C LYS A 36 4.61 -4.61 -3.07
N LEU A 37 3.52 -4.06 -2.53
CA LEU A 37 3.37 -3.84 -1.08
C LEU A 37 3.44 -5.17 -0.31
N LEU A 38 2.65 -6.16 -0.74
CA LEU A 38 2.63 -7.50 -0.14
C LEU A 38 4.02 -8.14 -0.15
N SER A 39 4.71 -8.07 -1.29
CA SER A 39 6.05 -8.64 -1.45
C SER A 39 7.07 -7.98 -0.53
N GLU A 40 7.03 -6.65 -0.42
CA GLU A 40 7.96 -5.90 0.44
C GLU A 40 7.68 -6.13 1.93
N VAL A 41 6.40 -6.16 2.32
CA VAL A 41 6.00 -6.47 3.70
C VAL A 41 6.44 -7.89 4.06
N LYS A 42 6.19 -8.88 3.19
CA LYS A 42 6.65 -10.26 3.40
C LYS A 42 8.17 -10.36 3.49
N ARG A 43 8.90 -9.63 2.62
CA ARG A 43 10.38 -9.60 2.63
C ARG A 43 10.94 -9.05 3.94
N ARG A 44 10.27 -8.06 4.55
CA ARG A 44 10.74 -7.40 5.79
C ARG A 44 10.29 -8.10 7.06
N LEU A 45 9.04 -8.59 7.09
CA LEU A 45 8.36 -9.02 8.31
C LEU A 45 8.04 -10.52 8.32
N GLY A 46 8.29 -11.23 7.22
CA GLY A 46 7.94 -12.64 7.07
C GLY A 46 6.44 -12.83 6.86
N ASP A 47 5.92 -13.99 7.27
CA ASP A 47 4.50 -14.31 7.14
C ASP A 47 3.67 -13.43 8.10
N CYS A 48 3.03 -12.43 7.52
CA CYS A 48 2.11 -11.51 8.17
C CYS A 48 0.99 -11.15 7.18
N SER A 49 -0.13 -10.68 7.72
CA SER A 49 -1.25 -10.18 6.92
C SER A 49 -1.24 -8.67 6.91
N ILE A 50 -1.64 -8.08 5.79
CA ILE A 50 -1.82 -6.63 5.68
C ILE A 50 -3.30 -6.30 5.58
N GLU A 51 -3.67 -5.17 6.17
CA GLU A 51 -4.98 -4.54 6.00
C GLU A 51 -4.76 -3.22 5.27
N ILE A 52 -5.38 -3.01 4.11
CA ILE A 52 -5.29 -1.76 3.38
C ILE A 52 -6.46 -0.87 3.80
N ASN A 53 -6.16 0.23 4.48
CA ASN A 53 -7.15 1.16 5.03
C ASN A 53 -7.64 2.17 3.99
N SER A 54 -6.74 2.62 3.11
CA SER A 54 -7.08 3.55 2.03
C SER A 54 -6.09 3.46 0.87
N LYS A 55 -6.55 3.85 -0.32
CA LYS A 55 -5.77 3.82 -1.56
C LYS A 55 -5.96 5.16 -2.25
N ASN A 56 -4.88 5.83 -2.63
CA ASN A 56 -4.95 7.06 -3.41
C ASN A 56 -4.08 6.94 -4.66
N LEU A 57 -4.54 7.51 -5.77
CA LEU A 57 -3.76 7.71 -6.98
C LEU A 57 -3.29 9.16 -7.05
N TYR A 58 -1.96 9.36 -7.13
CA TYR A 58 -1.41 10.66 -7.47
C TYR A 58 -1.48 10.86 -8.98
N VAL A 59 -2.24 11.88 -9.39
CA VAL A 59 -2.37 12.30 -10.79
C VAL A 59 -1.42 13.46 -11.10
N SER A 60 -1.05 14.26 -10.08
CA SER A 60 -0.06 15.33 -10.12
C SER A 60 0.47 15.59 -8.70
N GLU A 61 1.46 16.49 -8.53
CA GLU A 61 2.04 16.80 -7.21
C GLU A 61 0.97 17.24 -6.18
N ASP A 62 -0.07 17.94 -6.61
CA ASP A 62 -1.12 18.48 -5.73
C ASP A 62 -2.46 17.72 -5.78
N SER A 63 -2.63 16.77 -6.70
CA SER A 63 -3.92 16.09 -6.91
C SER A 63 -3.87 14.60 -6.58
N ARG A 64 -4.64 14.20 -5.57
CA ARG A 64 -4.84 12.81 -5.17
C ARG A 64 -6.30 12.42 -5.35
N TYR A 65 -6.54 11.24 -5.91
CA TYR A 65 -7.87 10.63 -6.00
C TYR A 65 -7.93 9.43 -5.09
N THR A 66 -8.85 9.45 -4.12
CA THR A 66 -9.14 8.26 -3.32
C THR A 66 -9.83 7.22 -4.20
N ILE A 67 -9.33 6.01 -4.15
CA ILE A 67 -9.86 4.85 -4.87
C ILE A 67 -10.64 4.02 -3.84
N GLU A 68 -11.94 3.83 -4.08
CA GLU A 68 -12.83 2.96 -3.29
C GLU A 68 -12.53 1.47 -3.52
#